data_AF-Q9X9C4-F1
#
_entry.id   AF-Q9X9C4-F1
#
_cell.length_a   1.000
_cell.length_b   1.000
_cell.length_c   1.000
_cell.angle_alpha   90.00
_cell.angle_beta   90.00
_cell.angle_gamma   90.00
#
_symmetry.space_group_name_H-M   'P 1'
#
loop_
_entity.id
_entity.type
_entity.pdbx_description
1 polymer ?
#
loop_
_entity_poly.entity_id
_entity_poly.type
_entity_poly.pdbx_seq_one_letter_code
_entity_poly.pdbx_strand_id
1 'polypeptide(L)' 'FNKVLLENVLKTQSSVAKILGIGSLSPHVAGNPKFEYANMVEDIKEKVSSEMERFFHENEE' A
#
# COMPACT_ATOMS: atom_id res chain seq x y z
N PHE A 1 3.88 -17.96 17.42
CA PHE A 1 3.79 -17.88 15.95
C PHE A 1 3.05 -16.61 15.51
N ASN A 2 1.72 -16.50 15.70
CA ASN A 2 0.90 -15.37 15.21
C ASN A 2 1.41 -13.98 15.61
N LYS A 3 1.88 -13.80 16.85
CA LYS A 3 2.43 -12.51 17.33
C LYS A 3 3.60 -12.01 16.48
N VAL A 4 4.58 -12.88 16.21
CA VAL A 4 5.78 -12.54 15.43
C VAL A 4 5.41 -12.28 13.97
N LEU A 5 4.50 -13.09 13.41
CA LEU A 5 3.99 -12.88 12.06
C LEU A 5 3.33 -11.49 11.92
N LEU A 6 2.39 -11.17 12.81
CA LEU A 6 1.67 -9.90 12.77
C LEU A 6 2.61 -8.70 13.00
N GLU A 7 3.51 -8.81 13.97
CA GLU A 7 4.51 -7.78 14.25
C GLU A 7 5.37 -7.47 13.02
N ASN A 8 5.85 -8.51 12.33
CA ASN A 8 6.69 -8.34 11.15
C ASN A 8 5.92 -7.74 9.97
N VAL A 9 4.66 -8.16 9.74
CA VAL A 9 3.83 -7.61 8.65
C VAL A 9 3.53 -6.12 8.90
N LEU A 10 3.12 -5.75 10.11
CA LEU A 10 2.80 -4.36 10.44
C LEU A 10 4.03 -3.44 10.38
N LYS A 11 5.18 -3.89 10.92
CA LYS A 11 6.43 -3.13 10.84
C LYS A 11 6.90 -2.94 9.40
N THR A 12 6.79 -3.99 8.59
CA THR A 12 7.16 -3.93 7.17
C THR A 12 6.26 -2.97 6.41
N GLN A 13 4.94 -3.08 6.55
CA GLN A 13 3.99 -2.18 5.88
C GLN A 13 4.24 -0.72 6.27
N SER A 14 4.43 -0.43 7.56
CA SER A 14 4.69 0.95 8.03
C SER A 14 6.01 1.50 7.51
N SER A 15 7.02 0.66 7.33
CA SER A 15 8.33 1.05 6.79
C SER A 15 8.25 1.30 5.28
N VAL A 16 7.61 0.38 4.54
CA VAL A 16 7.44 0.48 3.08
C VAL A 16 6.59 1.67 2.68
N ALA A 17 5.56 2.03 3.45
CA ALA A 17 4.78 3.25 3.22
C ALA A 17 5.66 4.53 3.23
N LYS A 18 6.65 4.60 4.13
CA LYS A 18 7.61 5.72 4.16
C LYS A 18 8.58 5.67 2.99
N ILE A 19 9.07 4.47 2.64
CA ILE A 19 9.94 4.27 1.48
C ILE A 19 9.24 4.71 0.19
N LEU A 20 7.94 4.41 0.04
CA LEU A 20 7.13 4.85 -1.10
C LEU A 20 7.09 6.39 -1.19
N GLY A 21 6.83 7.07 -0.07
CA GLY A 21 6.82 8.53 0.00
C GLY A 21 8.19 9.17 -0.28
N ILE A 22 9.29 8.52 0.13
CA ILE A 22 10.64 8.98 -0.22
C ILE A 22 10.91 8.75 -1.72
N GLY A 23 10.51 7.58 -2.24
CA GLY A 23 10.71 7.19 -3.63
C GLY A 23 9.96 8.07 -4.62
N SER A 24 8.76 8.54 -4.27
CA SER A 24 7.97 9.45 -5.11
C SER A 24 8.61 10.84 -5.29
N LEU A 25 9.52 11.22 -4.38
CA LEU A 25 10.27 12.50 -4.44
C LEU A 25 11.60 12.38 -5.20
N SER A 26 11.92 11.19 -5.72
CA SER A 26 13.17 10.98 -6.46
C SER A 26 13.19 11.78 -7.76
N PRO A 27 14.29 12.50 -8.08
CA PRO A 27 14.38 13.30 -9.30
C PRO A 27 14.27 12.46 -10.58
N HIS A 28 14.61 11.17 -10.52
CA HIS A 28 14.56 10.26 -11.66
C HIS A 28 13.13 9.89 -12.09
N VAL A 29 12.13 10.15 -11.25
CA VAL A 29 10.71 9.89 -11.54
C VAL A 29 9.88 11.18 -11.59
N ALA A 30 10.51 12.35 -11.42
CA ALA A 30 9.84 13.62 -11.42
C ALA A 30 9.11 13.89 -12.75
N GLY A 31 7.85 14.34 -12.65
CA GLY A 31 6.99 14.60 -13.82
C GLY A 31 6.41 13.34 -14.48
N ASN A 32 6.72 12.14 -13.96
CA ASN A 32 6.07 10.92 -14.42
C ASN A 32 4.81 10.64 -13.59
N PRO A 33 3.61 10.72 -14.16
CA PRO A 33 2.35 10.56 -13.43
C PRO A 33 2.21 9.18 -12.77
N LYS A 34 2.89 8.16 -13.30
CA LYS A 34 2.92 6.82 -12.70
C LYS A 34 3.53 6.79 -11.30
N PHE A 35 4.46 7.70 -11.01
CA PHE A 35 5.19 7.78 -9.74
C PHE A 35 4.78 8.97 -8.89
N GLU A 36 3.74 9.71 -9.28
CA GLU A 36 3.12 10.68 -8.41
C GLU A 36 2.50 9.97 -7.21
N TYR A 37 2.79 10.48 -6.01
CA TYR A 37 2.39 9.84 -4.76
C TYR A 37 0.88 9.60 -4.68
N ALA A 38 0.06 10.58 -5.08
CA ALA A 38 -1.39 10.46 -5.06
C ALA A 38 -1.89 9.32 -5.96
N ASN A 39 -1.35 9.21 -7.17
CA ASN A 39 -1.74 8.18 -8.14
C ASN A 39 -1.34 6.79 -7.65
N MET A 40 -0.13 6.64 -7.10
CA MET A 40 0.30 5.36 -6.51
C MET A 40 -0.54 4.97 -5.30
N VAL A 41 -0.92 5.92 -4.44
CA VAL A 41 -1.77 5.63 -3.27
C VAL A 41 -3.16 5.17 -3.69
N GLU A 42 -3.76 5.79 -4.70
CA GLU A 42 -5.08 5.37 -5.19
C GLU A 42 -5.00 3.98 -5.83
N ASP A 43 -4.00 3.70 -6.67
CA ASP A 43 -3.78 2.37 -7.27
C ASP A 43 -3.59 1.28 -6.19
N ILE A 44 -2.79 1.55 -5.16
CA ILE A 44 -2.62 0.63 -4.02
C ILE A 44 -3.94 0.41 -3.28
N LYS A 45 -4.72 1.48 -3.04
CA LYS A 45 -6.00 1.40 -2.35
C LYS A 45 -7.00 0.56 -3.14
N GLU A 46 -7.18 0.83 -4.43
CA GLU A 46 -8.07 0.05 -5.31
C GLU A 46 -7.67 -1.44 -5.32
N LYS A 47 -6.36 -1.71 -5.45
CA LYS A 47 -5.85 -3.07 -5.43
C LYS A 47 -6.15 -3.78 -4.11
N VAL A 48 -5.87 -3.15 -2.98
CA VAL A 48 -6.15 -3.72 -1.66
C VAL A 48 -7.64 -3.93 -1.44
N SER A 49 -8.49 -2.95 -1.80
CA SER A 49 -9.95 -3.08 -1.70
C SER A 49 -10.47 -4.30 -2.47
N SER A 50 -9.98 -4.52 -3.70
CA SER A 50 -10.39 -5.70 -4.50
C SER A 50 -10.01 -7.04 -3.86
N GLU A 51 -8.84 -7.11 -3.21
CA GLU A 51 -8.43 -8.33 -2.50
C GLU A 51 -9.21 -8.51 -1.20
N MET A 52 -9.52 -7.42 -0.49
CA MET A 52 -10.34 -7.47 0.72
C MET A 52 -11.75 -7.94 0.41
N GLU A 53 -12.40 -7.34 -0.60
CA GLU A 53 -13.76 -7.69 -1.03
C GLU A 53 -13.86 -9.15 -1.46
N ARG A 54 -12.80 -9.74 -2.02
CA ARG A 54 -12.77 -11.15 -2.44
C ARG A 54 -12.92 -12.13 -1.28
N PHE A 55 -12.43 -11.81 -0.09
CA PHE A 55 -12.38 -12.73 1.06
C PHE A 55 -13.23 -12.28 2.25
N PHE A 56 -13.55 -10.98 2.31
CA PHE A 56 -14.29 -10.34 3.40
C PHE A 56 -15.35 -9.43 2.76
N HIS A 57 -16.48 -10.01 2.35
CA HIS A 57 -17.56 -9.25 1.72
C HIS A 57 -18.20 -8.31 2.76
N GLU A 58 -18.42 -7.04 2.41
CA GLU A 58 -19.08 -6.08 3.32
C GLU A 58 -20.56 -6.39 3.57
N ASN A 59 -21.16 -7.24 2.72
CA ASN A 59 -22.59 -7.61 2.75
C ASN A 59 -22.81 -9.04 3.29
N GLU A 60 -22.08 -9.47 4.31
CA GLU A 60 -22.42 -10.68 5.07
C GLU A 60 -23.45 -10.34 6.17
N GLU A 61 -24.72 -10.21 5.77
CA GLU A 61 -25.89 -10.61 6.58
C GLU A 61 -26.40 -11.97 6.09
#